data_AF-A0A929PE07-F1
#
_entry.id   AF-A0A929PE07-F1
#
_cell.length_a   1.000
_cell.length_b   1.000
_cell.length_c   1.000
_cell.angle_alpha   90.00
_cell.angle_beta   90.00
_cell.angle_gamma   90.00
#
_symmetry.space_group_name_H-M   'P 1'
#
loop_
_entity.id
_entity.type
_entity.pdbx_description
1 polymer ?
#
loop_
_entity_poly.entity_id
_entity_poly.type
_entity_poly.pdbx_seq_one_letter_code
_entity_poly.pdbx_strand_id
1 'polypeptide(L)'
;MKEEFTISLSEDDLTNLLDSNISADEFIRSVFLDEENSEVLQTSCLYYHHNKGGEPEIADFNIVTDAFDPQNLKGSIVCNFTVEHRHRGSKLNSEWSETVKWIFKIDQSKQLIQFVGEDVPITDK
;
A
#
# COMPACT_ATOMS: atom_id res chain seq x y z
N MET A 1 -13.15 -5.40 -7.94
CA MET A 1 -12.17 -6.47 -7.62
C MET A 1 -11.28 -5.85 -6.58
N LYS A 2 -11.21 -6.44 -5.39
CA LYS A 2 -10.35 -5.95 -4.33
C LYS A 2 -8.97 -6.52 -4.58
N GLU A 3 -7.98 -5.65 -4.70
CA GLU A 3 -6.59 -6.06 -4.74
C GLU A 3 -6.19 -6.55 -3.35
N GLU A 4 -5.47 -7.66 -3.28
CA GLU A 4 -4.94 -8.20 -2.04
C GLU A 4 -3.51 -8.69 -2.23
N PHE A 5 -2.69 -8.47 -1.21
CA PHE A 5 -1.33 -8.99 -1.18
C PHE A 5 -0.94 -9.32 0.26
N THR A 6 0.12 -10.11 0.41
CA THR A 6 0.62 -10.53 1.72
C THR A 6 2.12 -10.30 1.78
N ILE A 7 2.60 -9.79 2.91
CA ILE A 7 4.02 -9.59 3.20
C ILE A 7 4.41 -10.47 4.38
N SER A 8 5.60 -11.07 4.29
CA SER A 8 6.21 -11.79 5.41
C SER A 8 6.83 -10.80 6.38
N LEU A 9 6.53 -10.98 7.67
CA LEU A 9 7.09 -10.17 8.75
C LEU A 9 8.32 -10.84 9.33
N SER A 10 9.30 -10.03 9.75
CA SER A 10 10.35 -10.52 10.63
C SER A 10 9.77 -10.79 12.02
N GLU A 11 10.33 -11.79 12.72
CA GLU A 11 9.94 -12.08 14.11
C GLU A 11 10.23 -10.89 15.03
N ASP A 12 11.31 -10.16 14.77
CA ASP A 12 11.74 -9.00 15.54
C ASP A 12 10.76 -7.82 15.39
N ASP A 13 10.32 -7.49 14.17
CA ASP A 13 9.37 -6.40 13.93
C ASP A 13 8.03 -6.67 14.60
N LEU A 14 7.54 -7.91 14.49
CA LEU A 14 6.28 -8.32 15.08
C LEU A 14 6.36 -8.28 16.62
N THR A 15 7.46 -8.77 17.20
CA THR A 15 7.66 -8.74 18.65
C THR A 15 7.73 -7.29 19.15
N ASN A 16 8.46 -6.42 18.46
CA ASN A 16 8.57 -5.01 18.83
C ASN A 16 7.22 -4.27 18.78
N LEU A 17 6.37 -4.59 17.80
CA LEU A 17 5.01 -4.04 17.73
C LEU A 17 4.13 -4.52 18.90
N LEU A 18 4.18 -5.82 19.22
CA LEU A 18 3.35 -6.43 20.26
C LEU A 18 3.77 -5.98 21.67
N ASP A 19 5.07 -5.84 21.91
CA ASP A 19 5.63 -5.36 23.17
C ASP A 19 5.49 -3.83 23.33
N SER A 20 4.89 -3.14 22.35
CA SER A 20 4.74 -1.68 22.31
C SER A 20 6.07 -0.93 22.36
N ASN A 21 7.16 -1.56 21.88
CA ASN A 21 8.48 -0.94 21.75
C ASN A 21 8.52 0.07 20.60
N ILE A 22 7.69 -0.15 19.57
CA ILE A 22 7.50 0.75 18.44
C ILE A 22 6.02 1.06 18.25
N SER A 23 5.74 2.23 17.69
CA SER A 23 4.38 2.60 17.28
C SER A 23 3.96 1.84 16.01
N ALA A 24 2.64 1.78 15.76
CA ALA A 24 2.11 1.20 14.53
C ALA A 24 2.61 1.92 13.27
N ASP A 25 2.87 3.24 13.35
CA ASP A 25 3.40 4.01 12.22
C ASP A 25 4.87 3.65 11.94
N GLU A 26 5.68 3.52 12.99
CA GLU A 26 7.07 3.06 12.85
C GLU A 26 7.14 1.63 12.31
N PHE A 27 6.24 0.74 12.75
CA PHE A 27 6.12 -0.62 12.23
C PHE A 27 5.73 -0.65 10.75
N ILE A 28 4.67 0.07 10.36
CA ILE A 28 4.24 0.11 8.95
C ILE A 28 5.35 0.70 8.08
N ARG A 29 6.04 1.76 8.55
CA ARG A 29 7.20 2.29 7.84
C ARG A 29 8.30 1.24 7.72
N SER A 30 8.63 0.49 8.76
CA SER A 30 9.68 -0.52 8.71
C SER A 30 9.36 -1.64 7.71
N VAL A 31 8.10 -2.09 7.65
CA VAL A 31 7.63 -3.08 6.66
C VAL A 31 7.88 -2.60 5.22
N PHE A 32 7.69 -1.31 4.94
CA PHE A 32 7.85 -0.72 3.61
C PHE A 32 9.17 0.04 3.40
N LEU A 33 10.12 -0.02 4.35
CA LEU A 33 11.52 0.39 4.11
C LEU A 33 12.24 -0.62 3.22
N ASP A 34 11.76 -1.86 3.20
CA ASP A 34 12.19 -2.88 2.27
C ASP A 34 11.70 -2.52 0.84
N GLU A 35 12.64 -2.46 -0.11
CA GLU A 35 12.37 -2.05 -1.49
C GLU A 35 11.41 -3.02 -2.19
N GLU A 36 11.50 -4.32 -1.91
CA GLU A 36 10.62 -5.35 -2.49
C GLU A 36 9.19 -5.16 -1.99
N ASN A 37 9.01 -4.96 -0.69
CA ASN A 37 7.68 -4.71 -0.11
C ASN A 37 7.05 -3.40 -0.61
N SER A 38 7.87 -2.36 -0.77
CA SER A 38 7.44 -1.07 -1.32
C SER A 38 7.01 -1.22 -2.78
N GLU A 39 7.76 -1.95 -3.59
CA GLU A 39 7.43 -2.22 -4.99
C GLU A 39 6.11 -3.01 -5.13
N VAL A 40 5.87 -3.99 -4.26
CA VAL A 40 4.60 -4.75 -4.24
C VAL A 40 3.42 -3.80 -4.00
N LEU A 41 3.47 -2.95 -2.98
CA LEU A 41 2.38 -2.03 -2.67
C LEU A 41 2.18 -0.98 -3.78
N GLN A 42 3.26 -0.44 -4.32
CA GLN A 42 3.20 0.52 -5.43
C GLN A 42 2.59 -0.11 -6.69
N THR A 43 2.99 -1.33 -7.04
CA THR A 43 2.42 -2.10 -8.15
C THR A 43 0.93 -2.36 -7.94
N SER A 44 0.53 -2.74 -6.72
CA SER A 44 -0.88 -2.89 -6.37
C SER A 44 -1.67 -1.58 -6.49
N CYS A 45 -1.06 -0.43 -6.17
CA CYS A 45 -1.70 0.88 -6.38
C CYS A 45 -1.84 1.23 -7.88
N LEU A 46 -0.87 0.87 -8.71
CA LEU A 46 -0.92 1.09 -10.16
C LEU A 46 -2.03 0.28 -10.86
N TYR A 47 -2.47 -0.83 -10.29
CA TYR A 47 -3.57 -1.64 -10.83
C TYR A 47 -4.82 -0.81 -11.12
N TYR A 48 -5.09 0.21 -10.30
CA TYR A 48 -6.22 1.12 -10.46
C TYR A 48 -6.13 2.02 -11.72
N HIS A 49 -4.97 2.09 -12.37
CA HIS A 49 -4.68 2.97 -13.50
C HIS A 49 -4.39 2.24 -14.81
N HIS A 50 -4.30 0.90 -14.80
CA HIS A 50 -3.95 0.10 -15.98
C HIS A 50 -4.86 0.32 -17.20
N ASN A 51 -6.11 0.76 -16.99
CA ASN A 51 -7.08 1.00 -18.07
C ASN A 51 -6.96 2.37 -18.74
N LYS A 52 -6.11 3.29 -18.25
CA LYS A 52 -6.06 4.69 -18.74
C LYS A 52 -5.12 4.92 -19.95
N GLY A 53 -4.45 3.88 -20.44
CA GLY A 53 -3.52 3.95 -21.58
C GLY A 53 -2.22 4.70 -21.28
N GLY A 54 -1.13 4.38 -22.00
CA GLY A 54 0.22 4.80 -21.59
C GLY A 54 0.81 3.86 -20.52
N GLU A 55 2.08 4.06 -20.19
CA GLU A 55 2.78 3.32 -19.14
C GLU A 55 2.67 4.15 -17.84
N PRO A 56 1.88 3.72 -16.84
CA PRO A 56 1.74 4.46 -15.60
C PRO A 56 2.97 4.24 -14.71
N GLU A 57 3.48 5.32 -14.13
CA GLU A 57 4.63 5.34 -13.23
C GLU A 57 4.26 6.15 -11.99
N ILE A 58 4.65 5.68 -10.79
CA ILE A 58 4.47 6.44 -9.56
C ILE A 58 5.63 7.43 -9.41
N ALA A 59 5.33 8.72 -9.35
CA ALA A 59 6.33 9.78 -9.22
C ALA A 59 6.53 10.26 -7.78
N ASP A 60 5.47 10.20 -6.96
CA ASP A 60 5.50 10.51 -5.53
C ASP A 60 4.65 9.48 -4.78
N PHE A 61 5.15 8.98 -3.66
CA PHE A 61 4.52 7.91 -2.89
C PHE A 61 4.72 8.14 -1.40
N ASN A 62 3.61 8.21 -0.67
CA ASN A 62 3.62 8.37 0.77
C ASN A 62 2.59 7.45 1.43
N ILE A 63 3.03 6.74 2.47
CA ILE A 63 2.18 5.88 3.29
C ILE A 63 1.98 6.56 4.65
N VAL A 64 0.74 6.60 5.11
CA VAL A 64 0.37 7.08 6.44
C VAL A 64 -0.47 6.02 7.14
N THR A 65 -0.15 5.72 8.39
CA THR A 65 -1.01 4.85 9.21
C THR A 65 -2.27 5.62 9.62
N ASP A 66 -3.44 5.07 9.30
CA ASP A 66 -4.74 5.69 9.61
C ASP A 66 -5.30 5.17 10.94
N ALA A 67 -5.29 3.85 11.12
CA ALA A 67 -5.77 3.24 12.36
C ALA A 67 -5.06 1.92 12.63
N PHE A 68 -4.88 1.58 13.91
CA PHE A 68 -4.41 0.27 14.34
C PHE A 68 -5.09 -0.16 15.63
N ASP A 69 -5.63 -1.38 15.64
CA ASP A 69 -6.20 -2.06 16.78
C ASP A 69 -5.27 -3.22 17.20
N PRO A 70 -4.47 -3.05 18.26
CA PRO A 70 -3.54 -4.07 18.72
C PRO A 70 -4.24 -5.30 19.30
N GLN A 71 -5.50 -5.21 19.75
CA GLN A 71 -6.20 -6.39 20.28
C GLN A 71 -6.66 -7.33 19.17
N ASN A 72 -7.08 -6.77 18.03
CA ASN A 72 -7.53 -7.55 16.89
C ASN A 72 -6.45 -7.75 15.82
N LEU A 73 -5.27 -7.15 16.00
CA LEU A 73 -4.15 -7.13 15.06
C LEU A 73 -4.59 -6.71 13.65
N LYS A 74 -5.39 -5.65 13.59
CA LYS A 74 -5.96 -5.10 12.37
C LYS A 74 -5.73 -3.61 12.33
N GLY A 75 -5.61 -3.07 11.13
CA GLY A 75 -5.51 -1.64 10.95
C GLY A 75 -5.81 -1.21 9.54
N SER A 76 -5.52 0.04 9.26
CA SER A 76 -5.55 0.59 7.91
C SER A 76 -4.42 1.58 7.69
N ILE A 77 -3.95 1.60 6.46
CA ILE A 77 -3.01 2.59 5.95
C ILE A 77 -3.68 3.37 4.82
N VAL A 78 -3.22 4.59 4.60
CA VAL A 78 -3.60 5.42 3.48
C VAL A 78 -2.35 5.69 2.65
N CYS A 79 -2.41 5.30 1.38
CA CYS A 79 -1.39 5.55 0.39
C CYS A 79 -1.81 6.77 -0.42
N ASN A 80 -0.98 7.81 -0.41
CA ASN A 80 -1.12 8.98 -1.27
C ASN A 80 -0.04 8.90 -2.33
N PHE A 81 -0.43 8.98 -3.59
CA PHE A 81 0.52 8.83 -4.68
C PHE A 81 0.14 9.64 -5.91
N THR A 82 1.15 9.94 -6.70
CA THR A 82 1.00 10.64 -7.98
C THR A 82 1.36 9.69 -9.11
N VAL A 83 0.40 9.45 -10.02
CA VAL A 83 0.59 8.63 -11.21
C VAL A 83 0.84 9.53 -12.41
N GLU A 84 1.98 9.32 -13.07
CA GLU A 84 2.30 9.91 -14.36
C GLU A 84 2.05 8.88 -15.47
N HIS A 85 1.37 9.29 -16.55
CA HIS A 85 1.28 8.47 -17.75
C HIS A 85 2.17 9.04 -18.85
N ARG A 86 3.15 8.24 -19.30
CA ARG A 86 3.98 8.59 -20.46
C ARG A 86 3.36 8.05 -21.75
N HIS A 87 3.03 8.97 -22.66
CA HIS A 87 2.58 8.61 -24.00
C HIS A 87 3.73 8.74 -25.00
N ARG A 88 4.09 7.63 -25.67
CA ARG A 88 5.13 7.62 -26.70
C ARG A 88 4.86 8.70 -27.76
N GLY A 89 5.76 9.69 -27.85
CA GLY A 89 5.74 10.73 -28.88
C GLY A 89 5.06 12.05 -28.50
N SER A 90 4.55 12.21 -27.27
CA SER A 90 4.00 13.48 -26.80
C SER A 90 4.73 13.96 -25.53
N LYS A 91 4.91 15.28 -25.39
CA LYS A 91 5.43 15.92 -24.16
C LYS A 91 4.38 16.05 -23.04
N LEU A 92 3.18 15.48 -23.24
CA LEU A 92 2.09 15.53 -22.29
C LEU A 92 2.23 14.35 -21.33
N ASN A 93 2.77 14.63 -20.15
CA ASN A 93 2.54 13.79 -18.98
C ASN A 93 1.20 14.22 -18.41
N SER A 94 0.26 13.29 -18.33
CA SER A 94 -0.93 13.48 -17.51
C SER A 94 -0.62 12.96 -16.12
N GLU A 95 -0.87 13.81 -15.13
CA GLU A 95 -0.57 13.57 -13.72
C GLU A 95 -1.89 13.49 -12.94
N TRP A 96 -2.02 12.46 -12.10
CA TRP A 96 -3.16 12.30 -11.20
C TRP A 96 -2.66 12.00 -9.80
N SER A 97 -3.09 12.81 -8.83
CA SER A 97 -2.94 12.51 -7.41
C SER A 97 -4.11 11.64 -6.95
N GLU A 98 -3.78 10.55 -6.28
CA GLU A 98 -4.72 9.54 -5.85
C GLU A 98 -4.47 9.19 -4.38
N THR A 99 -5.55 8.81 -3.71
CA THR A 99 -5.53 8.36 -2.32
C THR A 99 -6.25 7.04 -2.27
N VAL A 100 -5.53 5.99 -1.86
CA VAL A 100 -6.10 4.64 -1.68
C VAL A 100 -5.91 4.20 -0.25
N LYS A 101 -6.98 3.70 0.36
CA LYS A 101 -6.92 3.08 1.67
C LYS A 101 -6.75 1.58 1.55
N TRP A 102 -5.90 1.02 2.40
CA TRP A 102 -5.70 -0.42 2.53
C TRP A 102 -6.02 -0.84 3.95
N ILE A 103 -6.81 -1.91 4.09
CA ILE A 103 -7.05 -2.55 5.39
C ILE A 103 -6.04 -3.68 5.53
N PHE A 104 -5.41 -3.80 6.69
CA PHE A 104 -4.48 -4.89 6.96
C PHE A 104 -4.88 -5.71 8.18
N LYS A 105 -4.44 -6.97 8.17
CA LYS A 105 -4.55 -7.90 9.29
C LYS A 105 -3.27 -8.71 9.43
N ILE A 106 -2.79 -8.84 10.66
CA ILE A 106 -1.61 -9.64 10.98
C ILE A 106 -2.05 -11.04 11.41
N ASP A 107 -1.47 -12.07 10.79
CA ASP A 107 -1.50 -13.45 11.23
C ASP A 107 -0.21 -13.77 12.00
N GLN A 108 -0.27 -13.65 13.32
CA GLN A 108 0.86 -13.89 14.20
C GLN A 108 1.42 -15.31 14.07
N SER A 109 0.55 -16.31 13.83
CA SER A 109 0.96 -17.72 13.75
C SER A 109 1.81 -18.02 12.53
N LYS A 110 1.64 -17.23 11.46
CA LYS A 110 2.36 -17.37 10.20
C LYS A 110 3.38 -16.27 9.96
N GLN A 111 3.45 -15.27 10.86
CA GLN A 111 4.24 -14.05 10.68
C GLN A 111 3.94 -13.36 9.34
N LEU A 112 2.65 -13.22 9.02
CA LEU A 112 2.21 -12.59 7.77
C LEU A 112 1.36 -11.36 8.07
N ILE A 113 1.47 -10.34 7.24
CA ILE A 113 0.50 -9.24 7.17
C ILE A 113 -0.22 -9.31 5.83
N GLN A 114 -1.55 -9.43 5.87
CA GLN A 114 -2.40 -9.41 4.69
C GLN A 114 -2.97 -8.01 4.51
N PHE A 115 -2.81 -7.43 3.33
CA PHE A 115 -3.39 -6.16 2.92
C PHE A 115 -4.52 -6.41 1.93
N VAL A 116 -5.62 -5.67 2.09
CA VAL A 116 -6.79 -5.71 1.20
C VAL A 116 -7.16 -4.26 0.86
N GLY A 117 -7.13 -3.96 -0.43
CA GLY A 117 -7.47 -2.64 -0.96
C GLY A 117 -8.97 -2.39 -0.92
N GLU A 118 -9.36 -1.12 -1.01
CA GLU A 118 -10.76 -0.76 -1.19
C GLU A 118 -11.31 -1.33 -2.51
N ASP A 119 -12.60 -1.69 -2.51
CA ASP A 119 -13.29 -2.00 -3.77
C ASP A 119 -13.40 -0.68 -4.53
N VAL A 120 -12.70 -0.57 -5.67
CA VAL A 120 -12.93 0.55 -6.57
C VAL A 120 -14.38 0.45 -7.02
N PRO A 121 -15.21 1.47 -6.78
CA PRO A 121 -16.41 1.59 -7.58
C PRO A 121 -15.94 1.71 -9.03
N ILE A 122 -16.28 0.73 -9.86
CA ILE A 122 -16.14 0.84 -11.31
C ILE A 122 -16.97 2.05 -11.68
N THR A 123 -16.36 3.23 -11.83
CA THR A 123 -17.03 4.36 -12.45
C THR A 123 -17.15 4.01 -13.92
N ASP A 124 -18.29 3.43 -14.28
CA ASP A 124 -18.82 3.44 -15.64
C ASP A 124 -18.79 4.89 -16.12
N LYS A 125 -17.91 5.18 -17.08
CA LYS A 125 -17.98 6.37 -17.93
C LYS A 125 -17.70 5.97 -19.36
#